data_AF-A0A3D1TL33-F1
#
_entry.id   AF-A0A3D1TL33-F1
#
_cell.length_a   1.000
_cell.length_b   1.000
_cell.length_c   1.000
_cell.angle_alpha   90.00
_cell.angle_beta   90.00
_cell.angle_gamma   90.00
#
_symmetry.space_group_name_H-M   'P 1'
#
loop_
_entity.id
_entity.type
_entity.pdbx_description
1 polymer ?
#
loop_
_entity_poly.entity_id
_entity_poly.type
_entity_poly.pdbx_seq_one_letter_code
_entity_poly.pdbx_strand_id
1 'polypeptide(L)'
;WREGVLVALVLDMVGDAHLTVTLPRDTAGWLAKKVFAAAERAGVREAFGYAAGSILDDHVPLIQAGIAAVDIIDFHYGSRPGANDYWHTDQDTLDKLSAESLAAVGNVVLEMLWVGEIGLRPPP
;
A
#
# COMPACT_ATOMS: atom_id res chain seq x y z
N TRP A 1 -20.97 -1.00 7.36
CA TRP A 1 -19.51 -1.14 7.20
C TRP A 1 -18.80 -1.75 8.41
N ARG A 2 -19.18 -1.43 9.66
CA ARG A 2 -18.44 -1.89 10.85
C ARG A 2 -18.52 -3.39 11.18
N GLU A 3 -19.59 -4.09 10.82
CA GLU A 3 -19.69 -5.52 11.13
C GLU A 3 -18.95 -6.35 10.09
N GLY A 4 -17.96 -7.12 10.55
CA GLY A 4 -17.27 -8.14 9.75
C GLY A 4 -16.05 -7.67 8.95
N VAL A 5 -15.73 -6.38 8.89
CA VAL A 5 -14.50 -5.88 8.26
C VAL A 5 -13.34 -5.96 9.24
N LEU A 6 -12.32 -6.76 8.91
CA LEU A 6 -11.14 -6.93 9.76
C LEU A 6 -10.09 -5.84 9.50
N VAL A 7 -9.82 -5.56 8.22
CA VAL A 7 -8.91 -4.50 7.78
C VAL A 7 -9.39 -3.91 6.46
N ALA A 8 -8.88 -2.73 6.12
CA ALA A 8 -8.96 -2.17 4.78
C ALA A 8 -7.54 -1.97 4.19
N LEU A 9 -7.39 -2.32 2.91
CA LEU A 9 -6.19 -2.06 2.14
C LEU A 9 -6.58 -1.04 1.06
N VAL A 10 -6.04 0.16 1.13
CA VAL A 10 -6.17 1.19 0.07
C VAL A 10 -4.98 1.02 -0.86
N LEU A 11 -5.24 0.98 -2.16
CA LEU A 11 -4.21 0.93 -3.20
C LEU A 11 -4.32 2.23 -3.99
N ASP A 12 -3.32 3.09 -3.90
CA ASP A 12 -3.30 4.35 -4.63
C ASP A 12 -1.97 4.54 -5.37
N MET A 13 -2.02 5.01 -6.61
CA MET A 13 -0.82 5.28 -7.44
C MET A 13 0.18 4.09 -7.56
N VAL A 14 -0.30 2.85 -7.52
CA VAL A 14 0.54 1.62 -7.46
C VAL A 14 1.09 1.12 -8.80
N GLY A 15 0.98 1.93 -9.85
CA GLY A 15 1.27 1.51 -11.22
C GLY A 15 2.64 1.91 -11.76
N ASP A 16 3.39 2.76 -11.06
CA ASP A 16 4.66 3.34 -11.52
C ASP A 16 5.65 2.28 -12.01
N ALA A 17 6.24 2.48 -13.18
CA ALA A 17 7.36 1.67 -13.70
C ALA A 17 8.61 1.70 -12.80
N HIS A 18 8.73 2.68 -11.91
CA HIS A 18 9.78 2.79 -10.90
C HIS A 18 9.25 2.66 -9.46
N LEU A 19 8.32 1.71 -9.28
CA LEU A 19 7.57 1.48 -8.04
C LEU A 19 8.38 1.60 -6.75
N THR A 20 7.94 2.51 -5.88
CA THR A 20 8.42 2.70 -4.51
C THR A 20 7.22 2.91 -3.57
N VAL A 21 6.70 1.82 -3.02
CA VAL A 21 5.59 1.87 -2.06
C VAL A 21 6.05 2.46 -0.73
N THR A 22 5.31 3.44 -0.23
CA THR A 22 5.56 4.17 1.01
C THR A 22 4.35 4.11 1.93
N LEU A 23 4.36 3.21 2.92
CA LEU A 23 3.27 3.09 3.88
C LEU A 23 3.20 4.33 4.79
N PRO A 24 2.04 5.00 4.94
CA PRO A 24 1.88 6.12 5.86
C PRO A 24 2.21 5.75 7.30
N ARG A 25 2.77 6.69 8.07
CA ARG A 25 3.23 6.44 9.46
C ARG A 25 2.12 6.17 10.48
N ASP A 26 0.89 6.53 10.14
CA ASP A 26 -0.33 6.21 10.88
C ASP A 26 -0.86 4.79 10.60
N THR A 27 -0.21 4.03 9.72
CA THR A 27 -0.45 2.58 9.57
C THR A 27 -0.15 1.86 10.89
N ALA A 28 -1.10 1.07 11.37
CA ALA A 28 -0.90 0.26 12.57
C ALA A 28 0.30 -0.68 12.41
N GLY A 29 1.24 -0.66 13.37
CA GLY A 29 2.52 -1.37 13.23
C GLY A 29 2.41 -2.88 13.03
N TRP A 30 1.34 -3.52 13.52
CA TRP A 30 1.08 -4.94 13.25
C TRP A 30 0.64 -5.17 11.80
N LEU A 31 -0.10 -4.24 11.19
CA LEU A 31 -0.56 -4.31 9.81
C LEU A 31 0.60 -4.04 8.85
N ALA A 32 1.43 -3.03 9.13
CA ALA A 32 2.65 -2.77 8.37
C ALA A 32 3.61 -3.98 8.36
N LYS A 33 3.77 -4.68 9.50
CA LYS A 33 4.54 -5.93 9.56
C LYS A 33 3.99 -6.99 8.61
N LYS A 34 2.67 -7.09 8.45
CA LYS A 34 2.02 -8.04 7.53
C LYS A 34 2.25 -7.66 6.08
N VAL A 35 2.13 -6.38 5.75
CA VAL A 35 2.45 -5.87 4.40
C VAL A 35 3.90 -6.21 4.05
N PHE A 36 4.86 -5.93 4.93
CA PHE A 36 6.26 -6.22 4.67
C PHE A 36 6.56 -7.72 4.59
N ALA A 37 5.92 -8.56 5.40
CA ALA A 37 6.08 -10.00 5.31
C ALA A 37 5.49 -10.56 4.00
N ALA A 38 4.36 -10.02 3.54
CA ALA A 38 3.78 -10.35 2.25
C ALA A 38 4.68 -9.90 1.09
N ALA A 39 5.25 -8.69 1.15
CA ALA A 39 6.24 -8.20 0.19
C ALA A 39 7.50 -9.07 0.12
N GLU A 40 7.99 -9.56 1.27
CA GLU A 40 9.10 -10.52 1.32
C GLU A 40 8.75 -11.84 0.60
N ARG A 41 7.58 -12.41 0.85
CA ARG A 41 7.14 -13.66 0.20
C ARG A 41 6.91 -13.50 -1.29
N ALA A 42 6.38 -12.35 -1.70
CA ALA A 42 6.22 -11.98 -3.10
C ALA A 42 7.56 -11.61 -3.79
N GLY A 43 8.66 -11.52 -3.03
CA GLY A 43 10.01 -11.24 -3.55
C GLY A 43 10.23 -9.79 -4.00
N VAL A 44 9.45 -8.84 -3.46
CA VAL A 44 9.46 -7.42 -3.85
C VAL A 44 9.65 -6.49 -2.65
N ARG A 45 10.24 -7.00 -1.56
CA ARG A 45 10.37 -6.27 -0.29
C ARG A 45 11.11 -4.94 -0.44
N GLU A 46 12.11 -4.88 -1.31
CA GLU A 46 12.92 -3.70 -1.59
C GLU A 46 12.10 -2.49 -2.09
N ALA A 47 10.97 -2.74 -2.75
CA ALA A 47 10.07 -1.69 -3.21
C ALA A 47 9.18 -1.11 -2.10
N PHE A 48 9.15 -1.72 -0.90
CA PHE A 48 8.23 -1.34 0.17
C PHE A 48 8.96 -0.67 1.34
N GLY A 49 8.57 0.57 1.67
CA GLY A 49 9.10 1.35 2.77
C GLY A 49 8.01 2.02 3.60
N TYR A 50 8.43 2.79 4.60
CA TYR A 50 7.54 3.76 5.24
C TYR A 50 7.71 5.12 4.60
N ALA A 51 6.63 5.87 4.51
CA ALA A 51 6.67 7.30 4.27
C ALA A 51 7.40 8.04 5.40
N ALA A 52 7.83 9.27 5.13
CA ALA A 52 8.44 10.15 6.13
C ALA A 52 7.44 10.58 7.24
N GLY A 53 6.15 10.63 6.91
CA GLY A 53 5.08 11.06 7.80
C GLY A 53 3.76 10.34 7.55
N SER A 54 2.69 10.84 8.17
CA SER A 54 1.32 10.47 7.80
C SER A 54 0.96 11.09 6.46
N ILE A 55 0.12 10.40 5.70
CA ILE A 55 -0.48 10.89 4.47
C ILE A 55 -1.97 11.02 4.73
N LEU A 56 -2.59 12.10 4.27
CA LEU A 56 -4.03 12.22 4.32
C LEU A 56 -4.60 11.52 3.09
N ASP A 57 -5.23 10.37 3.30
CA ASP A 57 -5.88 9.57 2.26
C ASP A 57 -7.13 8.87 2.82
N ASP A 58 -7.79 8.06 1.99
CA ASP A 58 -9.01 7.32 2.30
C ASP A 58 -8.84 6.31 3.46
N HIS A 59 -7.61 5.92 3.81
CA HIS A 59 -7.36 5.10 5.00
C HIS A 59 -7.61 5.86 6.31
N VAL A 60 -7.42 7.19 6.32
CA VAL A 60 -7.60 8.03 7.52
C VAL A 60 -9.03 7.98 8.08
N PRO A 61 -10.10 8.25 7.29
CA PRO A 61 -11.46 8.14 7.80
C PRO A 61 -11.83 6.70 8.20
N LEU A 62 -11.24 5.68 7.59
CA LEU A 62 -11.43 4.28 8.00
C LEU A 62 -10.83 4.00 9.38
N ILE A 63 -9.61 4.50 9.63
CA ILE A 63 -8.95 4.43 10.95
C ILE A 63 -9.79 5.18 12.00
N GLN A 64 -10.28 6.38 11.69
CA GLN A 64 -11.16 7.15 12.58
C GLN A 64 -12.48 6.42 12.86
N ALA A 65 -12.99 5.67 11.89
CA ALA A 65 -14.14 4.80 12.03
C ALA A 65 -13.81 3.46 12.75
N GLY A 66 -12.59 3.26 13.25
CA GLY A 66 -12.19 2.08 14.02
C GLY A 66 -11.87 0.84 13.17
N ILE A 67 -11.69 1.00 11.85
CA ILE A 67 -11.25 -0.06 10.95
C ILE A 67 -9.73 0.09 10.80
N ALA A 68 -8.97 -0.96 11.10
CA ALA A 68 -7.53 -0.95 10.82
C ALA A 68 -7.32 -0.84 9.32
N ALA A 69 -6.66 0.22 8.86
CA ALA A 69 -6.41 0.46 7.45
C ALA A 69 -4.93 0.74 7.18
N VAL A 70 -4.50 0.42 5.97
CA VAL A 70 -3.20 0.80 5.41
C VAL A 70 -3.44 1.33 4.01
N ASP A 71 -2.69 2.37 3.68
CA ASP A 71 -2.59 2.88 2.33
C ASP A 71 -1.25 2.43 1.72
N ILE A 72 -1.35 1.75 0.59
CA ILE A 72 -0.26 1.21 -0.21
C ILE A 72 -0.13 2.14 -1.39
N ILE A 73 0.71 3.15 -1.22
CA ILE A 73 0.85 4.28 -2.13
C ILE A 73 2.29 4.53 -2.54
N ASP A 74 2.52 4.98 -3.77
CA ASP A 74 3.83 5.45 -4.24
C ASP A 74 3.93 6.98 -4.19
N PHE A 75 4.54 7.53 -3.13
CA PHE A 75 4.84 8.98 -3.04
C PHE A 75 6.08 9.43 -3.81
N HIS A 76 6.72 8.52 -4.55
CA HIS A 76 7.89 8.81 -5.36
C HIS A 76 7.57 8.87 -6.87
N TYR A 77 6.30 8.69 -7.26
CA TYR A 77 5.82 8.65 -8.65
C TYR A 77 6.23 9.84 -9.50
N GLY A 78 7.20 9.68 -10.40
CA GLY A 78 7.67 10.83 -11.15
C GLY A 78 8.90 10.63 -12.01
N SER A 79 9.39 11.74 -12.55
CA SER A 79 10.58 11.80 -13.40
C SER A 79 11.88 11.38 -12.71
N ARG A 80 11.88 11.33 -11.37
CA ARG A 80 12.98 10.87 -10.52
C ARG A 80 12.45 10.46 -9.14
N PRO A 81 13.18 9.65 -8.37
CA PRO A 81 12.75 9.24 -7.03
C PRO A 81 12.37 10.44 -6.14
N GLY A 82 11.14 10.42 -5.64
CA GLY A 82 10.62 11.43 -4.69
C GLY A 82 10.19 12.74 -5.33
N ALA A 83 10.03 12.80 -6.66
CA ALA A 83 9.54 13.99 -7.33
C ALA A 83 8.02 14.16 -7.19
N ASN A 84 7.27 13.05 -7.22
CA ASN A 84 5.82 13.04 -7.26
C ASN A 84 5.22 13.99 -8.33
N ASP A 85 5.93 14.20 -9.44
CA ASP A 85 5.72 15.32 -10.37
C ASP A 85 4.87 14.97 -11.59
N TYR A 86 4.48 13.70 -11.75
CA TYR A 86 3.45 13.29 -12.71
C TYR A 86 2.04 13.33 -12.10
N TRP A 87 1.92 13.15 -10.79
CA TRP A 87 0.64 13.17 -10.07
C TRP A 87 -0.14 14.46 -10.32
N HIS A 88 -1.44 14.34 -10.61
CA HIS A 88 -2.33 15.47 -10.92
C HIS A 88 -1.85 16.34 -12.10
N THR A 89 -1.15 15.75 -13.07
CA THR A 89 -0.75 16.43 -14.30
C THR A 89 -1.24 15.68 -15.55
N ASP A 90 -1.06 16.28 -16.72
CA ASP A 90 -1.29 15.60 -18.00
C ASP A 90 -0.24 14.51 -18.32
N GLN A 91 0.82 14.39 -17.51
CA GLN A 91 1.84 13.35 -17.59
C GLN A 91 1.45 12.06 -16.86
N ASP A 92 0.32 12.05 -16.15
CA ASP A 92 -0.22 10.84 -15.53
C ASP A 92 -0.88 9.95 -16.59
N THR A 93 -0.02 9.25 -17.34
CA THR A 93 -0.37 8.55 -18.58
C THR A 93 0.16 7.12 -18.58
N LEU A 94 -0.42 6.27 -19.44
CA LEU A 94 -0.14 4.83 -19.48
C LEU A 94 1.34 4.48 -19.73
N ASP A 95 2.12 5.37 -20.37
CA ASP A 95 3.56 5.17 -20.61
C ASP A 95 4.41 5.27 -19.34
N LYS A 96 3.83 5.68 -18.20
CA LYS A 96 4.48 5.65 -16.88
C LYS A 96 4.19 4.36 -16.12
N LEU A 97 3.29 3.52 -16.61
CA LEU A 97 2.85 2.32 -15.91
C LEU A 97 3.67 1.08 -16.29
N SER A 98 3.81 0.16 -15.34
CA SER A 98 4.40 -1.17 -15.56
C SER A 98 3.46 -2.29 -15.13
N ALA A 99 3.33 -3.29 -15.99
CA ALA A 99 2.58 -4.51 -15.66
C ALA A 99 3.27 -5.28 -14.52
N GLU A 100 4.60 -5.23 -14.45
CA GLU A 100 5.40 -5.83 -13.40
C GLU A 100 5.13 -5.16 -12.04
N SER A 101 5.02 -3.84 -11.98
CA SER A 101 4.67 -3.10 -10.75
C SER A 101 3.26 -3.42 -10.27
N LEU A 102 2.28 -3.43 -11.19
CA LEU A 102 0.91 -3.82 -10.87
C LEU A 102 0.84 -5.28 -10.37
N ALA A 103 1.61 -6.18 -10.99
CA ALA A 103 1.71 -7.57 -10.54
C ALA A 103 2.40 -7.67 -9.18
N ALA A 104 3.44 -6.88 -8.92
CA ALA A 104 4.14 -6.84 -7.63
C ALA A 104 3.18 -6.47 -6.50
N VAL A 105 2.48 -5.33 -6.61
CA VAL A 105 1.50 -4.91 -5.60
C VAL A 105 0.34 -5.88 -5.50
N GLY A 106 -0.19 -6.35 -6.63
CA GLY A 106 -1.26 -7.35 -6.67
C GLY A 106 -0.90 -8.64 -5.93
N ASN A 107 0.31 -9.16 -6.13
CA ASN A 107 0.81 -10.34 -5.45
C ASN A 107 0.95 -10.11 -3.93
N VAL A 108 1.41 -8.93 -3.49
CA VAL A 108 1.45 -8.60 -2.05
C VAL A 108 0.06 -8.59 -1.45
N VAL A 109 -0.92 -7.98 -2.12
CA VAL A 109 -2.31 -7.96 -1.66
C VAL A 109 -2.89 -9.38 -1.61
N LEU A 110 -2.67 -10.19 -2.64
CA LEU A 110 -3.10 -11.59 -2.67
C LEU A 110 -2.45 -12.41 -1.55
N GLU A 111 -1.16 -12.22 -1.29
CA GLU A 111 -0.45 -12.84 -0.16
C GLU A 111 -1.09 -12.44 1.18
N MET A 112 -1.51 -11.20 1.35
CA MET A 112 -2.20 -10.74 2.56
C MET A 112 -3.61 -11.33 2.72
N LEU A 113 -4.33 -11.52 1.61
CA LEU A 113 -5.70 -12.05 1.61
C LEU A 113 -5.74 -13.58 1.71
N TRP A 114 -4.80 -14.27 1.06
CA TRP A 114 -4.78 -15.74 0.92
C TRP A 114 -4.06 -16.43 2.06
N VAL A 115 -2.89 -15.92 2.46
CA VAL A 115 -2.22 -16.40 3.67
C VAL A 115 -2.98 -15.80 4.83
N GLY A 116 -3.45 -16.62 5.78
CA GLY A 116 -4.28 -16.23 6.93
C GLY A 116 -3.63 -15.27 7.94
N GLU A 117 -2.81 -14.33 7.47
CA GLU A 117 -2.17 -13.25 8.17
C GLU A 117 -3.18 -12.22 8.68
N ILE A 118 -4.22 -11.88 7.92
CA ILE A 118 -5.36 -11.09 8.41
C ILE A 118 -6.40 -12.01 9.08
N GLY A 119 -5.93 -13.00 9.85
CA GLY A 119 -6.69 -14.18 10.24
C GLY A 119 -8.15 -13.97 10.63
N LEU A 120 -8.98 -14.95 10.30
CA LEU A 120 -10.18 -15.25 11.06
C LEU A 120 -9.79 -15.37 12.56
N ARG A 121 -9.89 -14.24 13.27
CA ARG A 121 -9.71 -13.94 14.71
C ARG A 121 -8.45 -13.16 15.13
N PRO A 122 -8.62 -12.08 15.91
CA PRO A 122 -7.53 -11.48 16.69
C PRO A 122 -7.10 -12.41 17.84
N PRO A 123 -5.85 -12.28 18.36
CA PRO A 123 -5.38 -13.04 19.51
C PRO A 123 -6.20 -12.71 20.79
N PRO A 124 -6.22 -13.62 21.79
CA PRO A 124 -7.02 -13.48 23.02
C PRO A 124 -6.64 -12.26 23.86
#